data_AF-A0A0B8P1Q3-F1
#
_entry.id   AF-A0A0B8P1Q3-F1
#
_cell.length_a   1.000
_cell.length_b   1.000
_cell.length_c   1.000
_cell.angle_alpha   90.00
_cell.angle_beta   90.00
_cell.angle_gamma   90.00
#
_symmetry.space_group_name_H-M   'P 1'
#
loop_
_entity.id
_entity.type
_entity.pdbx_description
1 polymer ?
#
loop_
_entity_poly.entity_id
_entity_poly.type
_entity_poly.pdbx_seq_one_letter_code
_entity_poly.pdbx_strand_id
1 'polypeptide(L)'
;MVRQILMKCLKSMHLSPSKSLLVLALVSSCANASVITLASKGNTLRISPASLKVEWNKLAINSGNLRVNGEPQKVTNLRANNKTASWVLSPSQISAVARLDQDQLLLSFDASSHAKITRNQPVTLSWFDLAENKTQTLLLPFSEGMRVPTNSQQWGQFLAQEYSGSNTTQDLKMPFWSAQQGGRFVNYQLVTPNNNELGCDFASQK
;
A
#
# COMPACT_ATOMS: atom_id res chain seq x y z
N MET A 1 -19.26 21.06 -2.76
CA MET A 1 -18.20 21.75 -1.99
C MET A 1 -16.88 21.45 -2.69
N VAL A 2 -16.49 22.36 -3.58
CA VAL A 2 -15.40 22.20 -4.56
C VAL A 2 -14.12 22.77 -3.94
N ARG A 3 -13.01 22.04 -3.99
CA ARG A 3 -11.68 22.60 -3.72
C ARG A 3 -10.92 22.73 -5.04
N GLN A 4 -10.82 23.97 -5.48
CA GLN A 4 -10.01 24.42 -6.61
C GLN A 4 -8.52 24.13 -6.35
N ILE A 5 -7.85 23.68 -7.41
CA ILE A 5 -6.41 23.76 -7.61
C ILE A 5 -6.09 25.23 -7.90
N LEU A 6 -5.25 25.87 -7.08
CA LEU A 6 -4.69 27.19 -7.40
C LEU A 6 -3.16 27.07 -7.49
N MET A 7 -2.71 26.99 -8.74
CA MET A 7 -1.31 27.12 -9.16
C MET A 7 -0.97 28.62 -9.10
N LYS A 8 -0.11 29.03 -8.16
CA LYS A 8 0.32 30.43 -8.01
C LYS A 8 1.31 30.79 -9.11
N CYS A 9 0.91 31.70 -10.00
CA CYS A 9 1.78 32.40 -10.92
C CYS A 9 2.36 33.65 -10.24
N LEU A 10 3.68 33.83 -10.32
CA LEU A 10 4.44 34.93 -9.73
C LEU A 10 3.95 36.30 -10.25
N LYS A 11 3.75 37.26 -9.34
CA LYS A 11 3.76 38.69 -9.67
C LYS A 11 4.81 39.41 -8.82
N SER A 12 5.54 40.28 -9.51
CA SER A 12 6.72 41.02 -9.09
C SER A 12 6.50 41.93 -7.88
N MET A 13 7.62 42.16 -7.19
CA MET A 13 7.86 42.97 -6.00
C MET A 13 7.40 44.44 -6.09
N HIS A 14 6.97 44.96 -4.94
CA HIS A 14 7.34 46.30 -4.48
C HIS A 14 7.87 46.19 -3.05
N LEU A 15 9.12 46.60 -2.83
CA LEU A 15 9.80 46.57 -1.53
C LEU A 15 9.26 47.66 -0.58
N SER A 16 9.13 47.31 0.70
CA SER A 16 9.27 48.24 1.83
C SER A 16 10.04 47.50 2.94
N PRO A 17 10.94 48.17 3.69
CA PRO A 17 11.95 47.49 4.49
C PRO A 17 11.43 47.21 5.90
N SER A 18 11.30 45.93 6.26
CA SER A 18 11.36 45.58 7.68
C SER A 18 11.70 44.12 7.91
N LYS A 19 12.80 43.94 8.66
CA LYS A 19 13.23 42.74 9.38
C LYS A 19 13.42 41.50 8.50
N SER A 20 14.68 41.28 8.11
CA SER A 20 15.18 40.01 7.56
C SER A 20 14.84 38.85 8.50
N LEU A 21 13.77 38.13 8.17
CA LEU A 21 13.52 36.79 8.66
C LEU A 21 14.05 35.84 7.59
N LEU A 22 15.23 35.26 7.85
CA LEU A 22 15.84 34.25 6.99
C LEU A 22 14.95 32.99 7.05
N VAL A 23 13.98 32.87 6.14
CA VAL A 23 13.19 31.64 6.00
C VAL A 23 14.08 30.60 5.33
N LEU A 24 14.69 29.75 6.15
CA LEU A 24 15.42 28.57 5.69
C LEU A 24 14.40 27.56 5.16
N ALA A 25 14.15 27.59 3.85
CA ALA A 25 13.33 26.58 3.18
C ALA A 25 14.07 25.24 3.22
N LEU A 26 13.74 24.40 4.20
CA LEU A 26 14.13 22.99 4.22
C LEU A 26 13.45 22.31 3.04
N VAL A 27 14.17 22.22 1.92
CA VAL A 27 13.80 21.35 0.81
C VAL A 27 14.01 19.91 1.29
N SER A 28 12.97 19.34 1.89
CA SER A 28 12.93 17.93 2.25
C SER A 28 13.09 17.11 0.99
N SER A 29 14.33 16.72 0.69
CA SER A 29 14.64 15.76 -0.35
C SER A 29 14.09 14.42 0.10
N CYS A 30 12.88 14.09 -0.36
CA CYS A 30 12.39 12.73 -0.33
C CYS A 30 13.34 11.91 -1.19
N ALA A 31 14.36 11.30 -0.59
CA ALA A 31 15.18 10.32 -1.26
C ALA A 31 14.22 9.25 -1.79
N ASN A 32 13.97 9.26 -3.11
CA ASN A 32 13.21 8.24 -3.77
C ASN A 32 14.00 6.95 -3.56
N ALA A 33 13.54 6.10 -2.63
CA ALA A 33 14.11 4.78 -2.46
C ALA A 33 14.05 4.09 -3.82
N SER A 34 15.20 3.61 -4.30
CA SER A 34 15.31 3.01 -5.62
C SER A 34 14.31 1.86 -5.76
N VAL A 35 13.61 1.82 -6.88
CA VAL A 35 12.69 0.72 -7.21
C VAL A 35 13.48 -0.58 -7.24
N ILE A 36 13.03 -1.58 -6.48
CA ILE A 36 13.57 -2.93 -6.47
C ILE A 36 13.02 -3.66 -7.68
N THR A 37 13.87 -4.41 -8.38
CA THR A 37 13.44 -5.31 -9.46
C THR A 37 13.78 -6.75 -9.11
N LEU A 38 12.76 -7.62 -9.05
CA LEU A 38 12.91 -9.06 -8.90
C LEU A 38 12.51 -9.73 -10.22
N ALA A 39 13.20 -10.78 -10.64
CA ALA A 39 12.95 -11.51 -11.87
C ALA A 39 13.16 -13.02 -11.73
N SER A 40 12.27 -13.81 -12.32
CA SER A 40 12.31 -15.28 -12.34
C SER A 40 11.46 -15.82 -13.50
N LYS A 41 12.02 -16.70 -14.35
CA LYS A 41 11.28 -17.41 -15.43
C LYS A 41 10.27 -16.53 -16.22
N GLY A 42 10.71 -15.36 -16.71
CA GLY A 42 9.84 -14.44 -17.48
C GLY A 42 8.91 -13.56 -16.63
N ASN A 43 8.92 -13.72 -15.30
CA ASN A 43 8.34 -12.76 -14.37
C ASN A 43 9.35 -11.66 -14.05
N THR A 44 8.87 -10.41 -14.04
CA THR A 44 9.58 -9.21 -13.59
C THR A 44 8.63 -8.44 -12.69
N LEU A 45 9.05 -8.26 -11.44
CA LEU A 45 8.35 -7.49 -10.43
C LEU A 45 9.12 -6.22 -10.14
N ARG A 46 8.40 -5.10 -10.02
CA ARG A 46 8.92 -3.81 -9.59
C ARG A 46 8.26 -3.45 -8.28
N ILE A 47 9.06 -3.21 -7.25
CA ILE A 47 8.59 -2.89 -5.90
C ILE A 47 9.16 -1.53 -5.51
N SER A 48 8.29 -0.58 -5.17
CA SER A 48 8.69 0.68 -4.54
C SER A 48 8.74 0.46 -3.02
N PRO A 49 9.90 0.27 -2.38
CA PRO A 49 9.97 -0.21 -1.00
C PRO A 49 9.35 0.72 0.04
N ALA A 50 9.32 2.03 -0.20
CA ALA A 50 8.75 3.02 0.73
C ALA A 50 7.22 3.01 0.78
N SER A 51 6.57 2.89 -0.39
CA SER A 51 5.10 2.85 -0.50
C SER A 51 4.55 1.43 -0.63
N LEU A 52 5.44 0.46 -0.85
CA LEU A 52 5.15 -0.92 -1.18
C LEU A 52 4.20 -1.08 -2.37
N LYS A 53 4.32 -0.18 -3.35
CA LYS A 53 3.66 -0.36 -4.65
C LYS A 53 4.36 -1.51 -5.38
N VAL A 54 3.58 -2.49 -5.84
CA VAL A 54 4.07 -3.65 -6.58
C VAL A 54 3.44 -3.68 -7.98
N GLU A 55 4.28 -3.88 -8.99
CA GLU A 55 3.88 -4.14 -10.37
C GLU A 55 4.49 -5.47 -10.82
N TRP A 56 3.74 -6.31 -11.53
CA TRP A 56 4.21 -7.62 -12.00
C TRP A 56 3.90 -7.79 -13.48
N ASN A 57 4.92 -7.83 -14.35
CA ASN A 57 4.73 -7.98 -15.80
C ASN A 57 3.66 -7.03 -16.38
N LYS A 58 3.63 -5.78 -15.88
CA LYS A 58 2.64 -4.72 -16.17
C LYS A 58 1.27 -4.83 -15.48
N LEU A 59 0.99 -5.90 -14.73
CA LEU A 59 -0.18 -5.93 -13.82
C LEU A 59 0.09 -5.04 -12.61
N ALA A 60 -0.91 -4.26 -12.22
CA ALA A 60 -0.85 -3.45 -11.00
C ALA A 60 -1.32 -4.32 -9.84
N ILE A 61 -0.42 -4.69 -8.92
CA ILE A 61 -0.78 -5.54 -7.79
C ILE A 61 -1.52 -4.68 -6.74
N ASN A 62 -1.07 -3.46 -6.48
CA ASN A 62 -1.70 -2.56 -5.51
C ASN A 62 -1.43 -1.07 -5.83
N SER A 63 -2.18 -0.19 -5.18
CA SER A 63 -1.96 1.26 -5.16
C SER A 63 -1.10 1.61 -3.94
N GLY A 64 0.23 1.51 -4.04
CA GLY A 64 1.11 1.60 -2.85
C GLY A 64 0.84 2.80 -1.92
N ASN A 65 0.52 2.49 -0.66
CA ASN A 65 0.18 3.43 0.41
C ASN A 65 0.62 2.86 1.79
N LEU A 66 1.75 2.15 1.82
CA LEU A 66 2.29 1.56 3.06
C LEU A 66 2.44 2.62 4.16
N ARG A 67 1.83 2.35 5.31
CA ARG A 67 1.92 3.18 6.52
C ARG A 67 2.16 2.32 7.75
N VAL A 68 2.82 2.89 8.74
CA VAL A 68 2.93 2.29 10.08
C VAL A 68 2.39 3.29 11.09
N ASN A 69 1.39 2.90 11.86
CA ASN A 69 0.60 3.77 12.74
C ASN A 69 0.07 5.03 12.01
N GLY A 70 -0.35 4.87 10.76
CA GLY A 70 -0.84 5.97 9.91
C GLY A 70 0.27 6.81 9.26
N GLU A 71 1.53 6.64 9.65
CA GLU A 71 2.64 7.47 9.17
C GLU A 71 3.43 6.80 8.02
N PRO A 72 3.84 7.57 6.99
CA PRO A 72 4.68 7.06 5.92
C PRO A 72 6.07 6.69 6.45
N GLN A 73 6.70 5.70 5.83
CA GLN A 73 8.01 5.20 6.25
C GLN A 73 9.10 5.55 5.23
N LYS A 74 10.33 5.72 5.73
CA LYS A 74 11.55 5.78 4.91
C LYS A 74 12.18 4.39 4.82
N VAL A 75 12.93 4.15 3.76
CA VAL A 75 13.63 2.88 3.52
C VAL A 75 15.08 3.03 3.94
N THR A 76 15.54 2.15 4.82
CA THR A 76 16.95 2.03 5.23
C THR A 76 17.42 0.59 5.05
N ASN A 77 18.73 0.37 5.08
CA ASN A 77 19.36 -0.95 5.01
C ASN A 77 18.88 -1.83 3.83
N LEU A 78 18.54 -1.20 2.69
CA LEU A 78 18.08 -1.91 1.50
C LEU A 78 19.18 -2.80 0.93
N ARG A 79 18.89 -4.10 0.81
CA ARG A 79 19.69 -5.10 0.11
C ARG A 79 18.80 -5.81 -0.89
N ALA A 80 19.26 -5.96 -2.13
CA ALA A 80 18.48 -6.61 -3.17
C ALA A 80 19.38 -7.38 -4.15
N ASN A 81 18.84 -8.46 -4.68
CA ASN A 81 19.32 -9.15 -5.87
C ASN A 81 18.11 -9.46 -6.78
N ASN A 82 18.31 -10.26 -7.82
CA ASN A 82 17.26 -10.58 -8.78
C ASN A 82 16.11 -11.44 -8.22
N LYS A 83 16.23 -12.09 -7.06
CA LYS A 83 15.16 -12.95 -6.50
C LYS A 83 14.66 -12.48 -5.15
N THR A 84 15.47 -11.75 -4.40
CA THR A 84 15.16 -11.37 -3.02
C THR A 84 15.55 -9.93 -2.77
N ALA A 85 14.75 -9.25 -1.96
CA ALA A 85 15.12 -7.97 -1.37
C ALA A 85 14.70 -7.90 0.09
N SER A 86 15.48 -7.18 0.89
CA SER A 86 15.19 -6.87 2.27
C SER A 86 15.49 -5.40 2.57
N TRP A 87 14.67 -4.79 3.41
CA TRP A 87 14.86 -3.41 3.85
C TRP A 87 14.22 -3.20 5.21
N VAL A 88 14.56 -2.07 5.85
CA VAL A 88 13.98 -1.64 7.11
C VAL A 88 13.14 -0.40 6.89
N LEU A 89 11.95 -0.37 7.50
CA LEU A 89 11.05 0.77 7.51
C LEU A 89 11.40 1.66 8.71
N SER A 90 11.84 2.89 8.45
CA SER A 90 12.17 3.88 9.48
C SER A 90 11.06 4.91 9.58
N PRO A 91 10.63 5.32 10.79
CA PRO A 91 11.24 5.03 12.09
C PRO A 91 10.75 3.76 12.80
N SER A 92 9.81 3.00 12.24
CA SER A 92 9.22 1.85 12.92
C SER A 92 10.19 0.69 13.19
N GLN A 93 11.31 0.59 12.49
CA GLN A 93 12.25 -0.54 12.56
C GLN A 93 11.64 -1.89 12.18
N ILE A 94 10.49 -1.88 11.48
CA ILE A 94 9.92 -3.09 10.89
C ILE A 94 10.80 -3.52 9.72
N SER A 95 11.26 -4.76 9.73
CA SER A 95 11.99 -5.35 8.62
C SER A 95 11.00 -5.91 7.61
N ALA A 96 11.20 -5.62 6.33
CA ALA A 96 10.41 -6.14 5.22
C ALA A 96 11.30 -6.99 4.31
N VAL A 97 10.77 -8.12 3.86
CA VAL A 97 11.45 -9.04 2.95
C VAL A 97 10.52 -9.44 1.81
N ALA A 98 10.99 -9.27 0.58
CA ALA A 98 10.32 -9.76 -0.62
C ALA A 98 11.16 -10.89 -1.25
N ARG A 99 10.53 -12.01 -1.57
CA ARG A 99 11.14 -13.13 -2.32
C ARG A 99 10.25 -13.51 -3.48
N LEU A 100 10.83 -13.55 -4.68
CA LEU A 100 10.20 -14.09 -5.87
C LEU A 100 10.71 -15.52 -6.06
N ASP A 101 9.80 -16.49 -5.91
CA ASP A 101 10.05 -17.87 -6.30
C ASP A 101 9.09 -18.26 -7.42
N GLN A 102 9.64 -18.64 -8.56
CA GLN A 102 8.89 -18.94 -9.80
C GLN A 102 7.81 -17.88 -10.13
N ASP A 103 6.55 -18.18 -9.81
CA ASP A 103 5.34 -17.43 -10.06
C ASP A 103 4.65 -16.92 -8.78
N GLN A 104 5.36 -16.94 -7.65
CA GLN A 104 4.90 -16.43 -6.36
C GLN A 104 5.82 -15.34 -5.81
N LEU A 105 5.21 -14.23 -5.38
CA LEU A 105 5.86 -13.23 -4.52
C LEU A 105 5.47 -13.52 -3.07
N LEU A 106 6.44 -13.89 -2.25
CA LEU A 106 6.30 -13.88 -0.80
C LEU A 106 6.76 -12.54 -0.25
N LEU A 107 5.88 -11.86 0.48
CA LEU A 107 6.19 -10.63 1.21
C LEU A 107 5.99 -10.89 2.71
N SER A 108 6.97 -10.50 3.51
CA SER A 108 6.95 -10.71 4.97
C SER A 108 7.38 -9.45 5.69
N PHE A 109 6.76 -9.20 6.84
CA PHE A 109 7.10 -8.12 7.75
C PHE A 109 7.44 -8.70 9.11
N ASP A 110 8.46 -8.14 9.74
CA ASP A 110 8.94 -8.57 11.03
C ASP A 110 9.18 -7.35 11.93
N ALA A 111 8.44 -7.30 13.04
CA ALA A 111 8.52 -6.25 14.05
C ALA A 111 9.34 -6.69 15.29
N SER A 112 10.06 -7.81 15.25
CA SER A 112 10.89 -8.29 16.37
C SER A 112 12.00 -7.32 16.77
N SER A 113 12.49 -6.53 15.80
CA SER A 113 13.46 -5.45 16.01
C SER A 113 12.82 -4.10 16.36
N HIS A 114 11.48 -4.03 16.39
CA HIS A 114 10.75 -2.85 16.86
C HIS A 114 10.99 -2.68 18.37
N ALA A 115 11.09 -1.43 18.82
CA ALA A 115 11.12 -1.15 20.26
C ALA A 115 9.90 -1.79 20.95
N LYS A 116 10.05 -2.22 22.20
CA LYS A 116 9.03 -2.96 22.97
C LYS A 116 7.59 -2.46 22.68
N ILE A 117 6.76 -3.32 22.07
CA ILE A 117 5.35 -3.02 21.83
C ILE A 117 4.65 -2.95 23.19
N THR A 118 4.12 -1.78 23.53
CA THR A 118 3.41 -1.58 24.80
C THR A 118 2.04 -2.26 24.72
N ARG A 119 1.63 -2.91 25.82
CA ARG A 119 0.29 -3.51 25.94
C ARG A 119 -0.77 -2.45 25.63
N ASN A 120 -1.78 -2.81 24.84
CA ASN A 120 -2.88 -1.92 24.39
C ASN A 120 -2.44 -0.76 23.48
N GLN A 121 -1.22 -0.78 22.96
CA GLN A 121 -0.73 0.15 21.94
C GLN A 121 -0.07 -0.66 20.82
N PRO A 122 -0.86 -1.40 20.03
CA PRO A 122 -0.32 -2.21 18.95
C PRO A 122 0.34 -1.33 17.90
N VAL A 123 1.30 -1.92 17.18
CA VAL A 123 1.86 -1.32 15.97
C VAL A 123 1.03 -1.81 14.80
N THR A 124 0.41 -0.89 14.07
CA THR A 124 -0.43 -1.20 12.91
C THR A 124 0.35 -0.92 11.64
N LEU A 125 0.55 -1.94 10.81
CA LEU A 125 1.05 -1.78 9.45
C LEU A 125 -0.14 -1.83 8.50
N SER A 126 -0.40 -0.73 7.79
CA SER A 126 -1.46 -0.63 6.80
C SER A 126 -0.87 -0.88 5.42
N TRP A 127 -1.21 -2.03 4.85
CA TRP A 127 -0.95 -2.38 3.46
C TRP A 127 -1.97 -3.42 2.98
N PHE A 128 -2.92 -2.95 2.20
CA PHE A 128 -3.08 -3.30 0.79
C PHE A 128 -4.19 -2.39 0.26
N ASP A 129 -3.88 -1.51 -0.69
CA ASP A 129 -4.90 -0.73 -1.37
C ASP A 129 -5.07 -1.30 -2.78
N LEU A 130 -6.32 -1.59 -3.15
CA LEU A 130 -6.60 -2.16 -4.46
C LEU A 130 -6.13 -1.22 -5.59
N ALA A 131 -5.59 -1.80 -6.66
CA ALA A 131 -5.41 -1.09 -7.93
C ALA A 131 -6.77 -0.90 -8.62
N GLU A 132 -7.66 -0.12 -8.02
CA GLU A 132 -9.09 -0.01 -8.38
C GLU A 132 -9.28 0.31 -9.86
N ASN A 133 -8.59 1.34 -10.38
CA ASN A 133 -8.67 1.77 -11.78
C ASN A 133 -8.21 0.71 -12.80
N LYS A 134 -7.53 -0.36 -12.36
CA LYS A 134 -7.04 -1.46 -13.21
C LYS A 134 -7.79 -2.76 -12.97
N THR A 135 -8.53 -2.86 -11.87
CA THR A 135 -9.27 -4.05 -11.47
C THR A 135 -10.69 -3.93 -11.96
N GLN A 136 -11.21 -4.97 -12.61
CA GLN A 136 -12.61 -5.02 -13.08
C GLN A 136 -13.52 -5.77 -12.11
N THR A 137 -12.98 -6.75 -11.39
CA THR A 137 -13.77 -7.62 -10.51
C THR A 137 -12.92 -8.13 -9.36
N LEU A 138 -13.48 -8.16 -8.16
CA LEU A 138 -12.95 -8.87 -7.01
C LEU A 138 -13.71 -10.18 -6.79
N LEU A 139 -12.98 -11.23 -6.45
CA LEU A 139 -13.54 -12.46 -5.91
C LEU A 139 -13.19 -12.50 -4.42
N LEU A 140 -14.20 -12.32 -3.57
CA LEU A 140 -14.05 -12.19 -2.13
C LEU A 140 -14.59 -13.43 -1.42
N PRO A 141 -13.90 -13.95 -0.40
CA PRO A 141 -14.27 -15.18 0.31
C PRO A 141 -15.27 -14.91 1.46
N PHE A 142 -16.17 -13.93 1.29
CA PHE A 142 -17.24 -13.64 2.24
C PHE A 142 -18.45 -14.55 1.97
N SER A 143 -19.13 -15.01 3.03
CA SER A 143 -20.32 -15.87 2.90
C SER A 143 -20.08 -17.06 1.96
N GLU A 144 -20.87 -17.28 0.91
CA GLU A 144 -20.65 -18.37 -0.06
C GLU A 144 -19.60 -18.04 -1.13
N GLY A 145 -19.02 -16.85 -1.08
CA GLY A 145 -18.18 -16.25 -2.10
C GLY A 145 -18.92 -15.12 -2.81
N MET A 146 -18.22 -14.02 -3.08
CA MET A 146 -18.78 -12.86 -3.76
C MET A 146 -17.96 -12.52 -5.00
N ARG A 147 -18.65 -12.25 -6.12
CA ARG A 147 -18.06 -11.69 -7.34
C ARG A 147 -18.48 -10.23 -7.46
N VAL A 148 -17.58 -9.32 -7.13
CA VAL A 148 -17.87 -7.89 -7.00
C VAL A 148 -17.28 -7.09 -8.16
N PRO A 149 -18.08 -6.48 -9.04
CA PRO A 149 -17.58 -5.53 -10.03
C PRO A 149 -17.13 -4.23 -9.35
N THR A 150 -15.89 -3.81 -9.58
CA THR A 150 -15.28 -2.64 -8.93
C THR A 150 -15.86 -1.32 -9.41
N ASN A 151 -16.53 -1.28 -10.56
CA ASN A 151 -17.20 -0.09 -11.09
C ASN A 151 -18.65 0.07 -10.61
N SER A 152 -19.15 -0.79 -9.71
CA SER A 152 -20.49 -0.67 -9.17
C SER A 152 -20.49 0.04 -7.82
N GLN A 153 -21.07 1.24 -7.81
CA GLN A 153 -21.24 2.03 -6.59
C GLN A 153 -22.09 1.31 -5.53
N GLN A 154 -23.14 0.60 -5.95
CA GLN A 154 -23.99 -0.16 -5.03
C GLN A 154 -23.19 -1.24 -4.29
N TRP A 155 -22.36 -2.00 -5.03
CA TRP A 155 -21.49 -3.00 -4.43
C TRP A 155 -20.43 -2.37 -3.52
N GLY A 156 -19.82 -1.26 -3.96
CA GLY A 156 -18.84 -0.53 -3.14
C GLY A 156 -19.42 -0.07 -1.81
N GLN A 157 -20.62 0.52 -1.82
CA GLN A 157 -21.33 0.95 -0.61
C GLN A 157 -21.72 -0.23 0.28
N PHE A 158 -22.23 -1.32 -0.30
CA PHE A 158 -22.57 -2.53 0.43
C PHE A 158 -21.35 -3.12 1.15
N LEU A 159 -20.22 -3.28 0.45
CA LEU A 159 -18.99 -3.77 1.07
C LEU A 159 -18.49 -2.84 2.18
N ALA A 160 -18.57 -1.53 1.97
CA ALA A 160 -18.14 -0.56 2.97
C ALA A 160 -19.01 -0.59 4.25
N GLN A 161 -20.32 -0.83 4.10
CA GLN A 161 -21.25 -0.87 5.23
C GLN A 161 -21.20 -2.19 5.98
N GLU A 162 -21.11 -3.31 5.26
CA GLU A 162 -21.32 -4.65 5.85
C GLU A 162 -20.00 -5.37 6.16
N TYR A 163 -18.92 -5.06 5.44
CA TYR A 163 -17.67 -5.85 5.49
C TYR A 163 -16.42 -5.02 5.81
N SER A 164 -16.50 -3.69 5.90
CA SER A 164 -15.36 -2.89 6.34
C SER A 164 -15.07 -3.19 7.82
N GLY A 165 -13.82 -3.45 8.14
CA GLY A 165 -13.42 -3.90 9.47
C GLY A 165 -13.44 -5.43 9.65
N SER A 166 -13.61 -6.20 8.58
CA SER A 166 -13.65 -7.67 8.64
C SER A 166 -12.32 -8.23 9.16
N ASN A 167 -12.40 -9.05 10.20
CA ASN A 167 -11.28 -9.82 10.73
C ASN A 167 -10.94 -10.99 9.79
N THR A 168 -9.69 -11.08 9.36
CA THR A 168 -9.26 -12.07 8.35
C THR A 168 -9.22 -13.51 8.83
N THR A 169 -9.38 -13.76 10.14
CA THR A 169 -9.52 -15.11 10.70
C THR A 169 -10.98 -15.50 10.95
N GLN A 170 -11.82 -14.55 11.35
CA GLN A 170 -13.20 -14.85 11.79
C GLN A 170 -14.23 -14.68 10.67
N ASP A 171 -14.09 -13.63 9.86
CA ASP A 171 -15.12 -13.23 8.90
C ASP A 171 -14.86 -13.74 7.48
N LEU A 172 -13.58 -13.95 7.15
CA LEU A 172 -13.17 -14.53 5.88
C LEU A 172 -13.22 -16.06 5.96
N LYS A 173 -14.02 -16.71 5.09
CA LYS A 173 -14.07 -18.18 5.05
C LYS A 173 -12.76 -18.81 4.59
N MET A 174 -11.98 -18.08 3.80
CA MET A 174 -10.64 -18.47 3.38
C MET A 174 -9.75 -17.22 3.37
N PRO A 175 -8.48 -17.32 3.78
CA PRO A 175 -7.59 -16.16 3.94
C PRO A 175 -6.97 -15.71 2.61
N PHE A 176 -7.77 -15.62 1.54
CA PHE A 176 -7.32 -15.15 0.24
C PHE A 176 -8.44 -14.45 -0.53
N TRP A 177 -8.07 -13.55 -1.43
CA TRP A 177 -8.99 -12.98 -2.42
C TRP A 177 -8.31 -12.87 -3.79
N SER A 178 -9.10 -12.62 -4.83
CA SER A 178 -8.58 -12.46 -6.18
C SER A 178 -9.06 -11.15 -6.82
N ALA A 179 -8.20 -10.52 -7.61
CA ALA A 179 -8.52 -9.36 -8.43
C ALA A 179 -8.36 -9.71 -9.92
N GLN A 180 -9.40 -9.47 -10.70
CA GLN A 180 -9.38 -9.63 -12.14
C GLN A 180 -8.89 -8.34 -12.83
N GLN A 181 -7.86 -8.45 -13.66
CA GLN A 181 -7.29 -7.36 -14.46
C GLN A 181 -7.07 -7.81 -15.91
N GLY A 182 -7.81 -7.26 -16.86
CA GLY A 182 -7.63 -7.51 -18.29
C GLY A 182 -7.68 -9.01 -18.66
N GLY A 183 -8.59 -9.77 -18.06
CA GLY A 183 -8.73 -11.22 -18.26
C GLY A 183 -7.76 -12.10 -17.45
N ARG A 184 -6.81 -11.49 -16.72
CA ARG A 184 -5.90 -12.20 -15.80
C ARG A 184 -6.37 -12.07 -14.36
N PHE A 185 -5.93 -12.97 -13.49
CA PHE A 185 -6.23 -12.95 -12.06
C PHE A 185 -4.95 -12.76 -11.26
N VAL A 186 -5.01 -11.90 -10.25
CA VAL A 186 -4.01 -11.78 -9.20
C VAL A 186 -4.64 -12.34 -7.93
N ASN A 187 -4.00 -13.34 -7.33
CA ASN A 187 -4.45 -13.96 -6.08
C ASN A 187 -3.60 -13.42 -4.92
N TYR A 188 -4.25 -13.00 -3.85
CA TYR A 188 -3.61 -12.51 -2.64
C TYR A 188 -3.94 -13.50 -1.53
N GLN A 189 -2.91 -14.07 -0.90
CA GLN A 189 -3.07 -15.02 0.19
C GLN A 189 -2.38 -14.48 1.44
N LEU A 190 -3.10 -14.45 2.55
CA LEU A 190 -2.54 -14.16 3.86
C LEU A 190 -1.94 -15.46 4.42
N VAL A 191 -0.61 -15.52 4.46
CA VAL A 191 0.13 -16.66 5.03
C VAL A 191 -0.05 -16.71 6.56
N THR A 192 -0.13 -15.55 7.20
CA THR A 192 -0.44 -15.39 8.63
C THR A 192 -1.74 -14.58 8.77
N PRO A 193 -2.92 -15.23 8.81
CA PRO A 193 -4.21 -14.55 8.74
C PRO A 193 -4.68 -13.97 10.07
N ASN A 194 -3.92 -14.12 11.16
CA ASN A 194 -4.26 -13.60 12.47
C ASN A 194 -3.95 -12.11 12.60
N ASN A 195 -4.76 -11.40 13.38
CA ASN A 195 -4.57 -9.98 13.69
C ASN A 195 -4.47 -9.07 12.44
N ASN A 196 -5.20 -9.40 11.36
CA ASN A 196 -5.40 -8.49 10.24
C ASN A 196 -6.88 -8.15 10.08
N GLU A 197 -7.11 -7.03 9.41
CA GLU A 197 -8.42 -6.46 9.15
C GLU A 197 -8.48 -6.02 7.67
N LEU A 198 -9.62 -6.20 7.02
CA LEU A 198 -9.87 -5.65 5.68
C LEU A 198 -10.76 -4.42 5.77
N GLY A 199 -10.24 -3.29 5.30
CA GLY A 199 -11.03 -2.09 5.04
C GLY A 199 -11.68 -2.16 3.66
N CYS A 200 -12.97 -1.85 3.59
CA CYS A 200 -13.69 -1.66 2.35
C CYS A 200 -14.09 -0.18 2.27
N ASP A 201 -13.24 0.65 1.68
CA ASP A 201 -13.53 2.08 1.52
C ASP A 201 -13.96 2.37 0.09
N PHE A 202 -15.09 3.04 -0.06
CA PHE A 202 -15.57 3.49 -1.37
C PHE A 202 -15.67 5.01 -1.37
N ALA A 203 -14.82 5.67 -2.16
CA ALA A 203 -14.97 7.10 -2.40
C ALA A 203 -16.23 7.32 -3.23
N SER A 204 -17.26 7.89 -2.62
CA SER A 204 -18.47 8.31 -3.35
C SER A 204 -18.06 9.29 -4.45
N GLN A 205 -18.18 8.87 -5.72
CA GLN A 205 -18.06 9.81 -6.82
C GLN A 205 -19.28 10.73 -6.74
N LYS A 206 -19.03 12.00 -6.40
CA LYS A 206 -20.04 13.07 -6.45
C LYS A 206 -20.12 13.65 -7.84
#